data_AF-A0A6V7KZB1-F1
#
_entry.id   AF-A0A6V7KZB1-F1
#
_cell.length_a   1.000
_cell.length_b   1.000
_cell.length_c   1.000
_cell.angle_alpha   90.00
_cell.angle_beta   90.00
_cell.angle_gamma   90.00
#
_symmetry.space_group_name_H-M   'P 1'
#
loop_
_entity.id
_entity.type
_entity.pdbx_description
1 polymer ?
#
loop_
_entity_poly.entity_id
_entity_poly.type
_entity_poly.pdbx_seq_one_letter_code
_entity_poly.pdbx_strand_id
1 'polypeptide(L)' 'TKQTLEKMQNIVTSDSRFRNLREALHHCDPPCIPYLGVYLTDLSFIEEGTPNFTDEGLLNFSKMRM' A
#
# COMPACT_ATOMS: atom_id res chain seq x y z
N THR A 1 -23.57 18.25 -5.16
CA THR A 1 -22.21 18.70 -4.79
C THR A 1 -21.72 18.09 -3.49
N LYS A 2 -22.42 18.23 -2.35
CA LYS A 2 -22.01 17.62 -1.06
C LYS A 2 -21.91 16.09 -1.09
N GLN A 3 -22.93 15.41 -1.61
CA GLN A 3 -22.94 13.93 -1.71
C GLN A 3 -21.78 13.36 -2.55
N THR A 4 -21.37 14.04 -3.61
CA THR A 4 -20.23 13.61 -4.43
C THR A 4 -18.92 13.72 -3.66
N LEU A 5 -18.76 14.82 -2.90
CA LEU A 5 -17.58 15.03 -2.05
C LEU A 5 -17.49 13.98 -0.95
N GLU A 6 -18.59 13.69 -0.27
CA GLU A 6 -18.67 12.65 0.78
C GLU A 6 -18.28 11.28 0.22
N LYS A 7 -18.76 10.93 -0.98
CA LYS A 7 -18.36 9.69 -1.66
C LYS A 7 -16.86 9.64 -1.96
N MET A 8 -16.28 10.73 -2.47
CA MET A 8 -14.85 10.80 -2.74
C MET A 8 -14.02 10.68 -1.46
N GLN A 9 -14.43 11.36 -0.38
CA GLN A 9 -13.80 11.26 0.94
C GLN A 9 -13.81 9.84 1.49
N ASN A 10 -14.93 9.13 1.36
CA ASN A 10 -15.05 7.73 1.81
C ASN A 10 -14.12 6.79 1.04
N ILE A 11 -13.87 7.05 -0.26
CA ILE A 11 -12.94 6.23 -1.06
C ILE A 11 -11.50 6.47 -0.62
N VAL A 12 -11.11 7.73 -0.38
CA VAL A 12 -9.71 8.11 -0.12
C VAL A 12 -9.34 8.18 1.37
N THR A 13 -10.26 7.80 2.27
CA THR A 13 -9.99 7.78 3.71
C THR A 13 -8.76 6.92 4.04
N SER A 14 -7.98 7.36 5.03
CA SER A 14 -6.81 6.65 5.52
C SER A 14 -7.15 5.46 6.43
N ASP A 15 -8.43 5.27 6.76
CA ASP A 15 -8.91 4.18 7.60
C ASP A 15 -8.42 2.82 7.09
N SER A 16 -8.00 1.97 8.04
CA SER A 16 -7.45 0.64 7.75
C SER A 16 -6.33 0.66 6.69
N ARG A 17 -5.46 1.69 6.72
CA ARG A 17 -4.36 1.89 5.76
C ARG A 17 -4.85 2.05 4.32
N PHE A 18 -5.84 2.92 4.11
CA PHE A 18 -6.41 3.20 2.79
C PHE A 18 -7.12 2.00 2.15
N ARG A 19 -7.86 1.20 2.93
CA ARG A 19 -8.49 -0.04 2.46
C ARG A 19 -9.38 0.20 1.23
N ASN A 20 -10.27 1.19 1.28
CA ASN A 20 -11.22 1.47 0.18
C ASN A 20 -10.48 1.91 -1.09
N LEU A 21 -9.45 2.75 -0.96
CA LEU A 21 -8.62 3.16 -2.07
C LEU A 21 -7.86 1.97 -2.68
N ARG A 22 -7.33 1.06 -1.85
CA ARG A 22 -6.67 -0.16 -2.32
C ARG A 22 -7.62 -1.08 -3.06
N GLU A 23 -8.83 -1.29 -2.54
CA GLU A 23 -9.87 -2.06 -3.22
C GLU A 23 -10.24 -1.43 -4.57
N ALA A 24 -10.39 -0.10 -4.63
CA ALA A 24 -10.66 0.61 -5.89
C ALA A 24 -9.52 0.47 -6.91
N LEU A 25 -8.26 0.59 -6.46
CA LEU A 25 -7.08 0.40 -7.31
C LEU A 25 -6.96 -1.04 -7.83
N HIS A 26 -7.31 -2.03 -7.02
CA HIS A 26 -7.26 -3.44 -7.41
C HIS A 26 -8.21 -3.79 -8.55
N HIS A 27 -9.36 -3.13 -8.63
CA HIS A 27 -10.35 -3.32 -9.69
C HIS A 27 -10.21 -2.32 -10.85
N CYS A 28 -9.20 -1.44 -10.82
CA CYS A 28 -9.00 -0.43 -11.84
C CYS A 28 -8.19 -1.00 -13.01
N ASP A 29 -8.77 -0.96 -14.22
CA ASP A 29 -8.01 -1.19 -15.43
C ASP A 29 -7.11 0.03 -15.73
N PRO A 30 -5.84 -0.17 -16.10
CA PRO A 30 -4.96 0.93 -16.52
C PRO A 30 -5.54 1.72 -17.72
N PRO A 31 -5.25 3.03 -17.84
CA PRO A 31 -4.28 3.81 -17.07
C PRO A 31 -4.84 4.29 -15.72
N CYS A 32 -4.03 4.11 -14.66
CA CYS A 32 -4.36 4.53 -13.30
C CYS A 32 -3.11 5.08 -12.61
N ILE A 33 -3.27 6.16 -11.84
CA ILE A 33 -2.20 6.75 -11.04
C ILE A 33 -2.62 6.64 -9.56
N PRO A 34 -1.98 5.78 -8.76
CA PRO A 34 -2.33 5.62 -7.37
C PRO A 34 -1.70 6.70 -6.46
N TYR A 35 -2.19 6.81 -5.23
CA TYR A 35 -1.50 7.59 -4.19
C TYR A 35 -0.23 6.87 -3.72
N LEU A 36 0.93 7.39 -4.12
CA LEU A 36 2.24 6.80 -3.84
C LEU A 36 2.50 6.53 -2.34
N GLY A 37 1.97 7.39 -1.45
CA GLY A 37 2.18 7.26 -0.01
C GLY A 37 1.68 5.93 0.58
N VAL A 38 0.68 5.30 -0.04
CA VAL A 38 0.19 3.97 0.35
C VAL A 38 1.30 2.92 0.20
N TYR A 39 1.96 2.88 -0.96
CA TYR A 39 3.02 1.92 -1.24
C TYR A 39 4.31 2.23 -0.49
N LEU A 40 4.66 3.51 -0.32
CA LEU A 40 5.81 3.88 0.49
C LEU A 40 5.65 3.42 1.94
N THR A 41 4.44 3.53 2.49
CA THR A 41 4.15 3.04 3.85
C THR A 41 4.30 1.52 3.94
N ASP A 42 3.87 0.78 2.92
CA ASP A 42 4.04 -0.67 2.87
C ASP A 42 5.52 -1.07 2.79
N LEU A 43 6.29 -0.40 1.93
CA LEU A 43 7.73 -0.63 1.80
C LEU A 43 8.48 -0.32 3.11
N SER A 44 8.15 0.78 3.79
CA SER A 44 8.71 1.09 5.10
C SER A 44 8.38 0.00 6.13
N PHE A 45 7.15 -0.51 6.12
CA PHE A 45 6.75 -1.60 7.02
C PHE A 45 7.51 -2.91 6.76
N ILE A 46 7.74 -3.26 5.49
CA ILE A 46 8.55 -4.43 5.11
C ILE A 46 10.00 -4.24 5.55
N GLU A 47 10.55 -3.04 5.36
CA GLU A 47 11.93 -2.71 5.72
C GLU A 47 12.18 -2.84 7.22
N GLU A 48 11.26 -2.31 8.04
CA GLU A 48 11.34 -2.35 9.51
C GLU A 48 11.03 -3.73 10.09
N GLY A 49 10.11 -4.48 9.47
CA GLY A 49 9.62 -5.75 10.01
C GLY A 49 10.47 -6.98 9.65
N THR A 50 11.30 -6.90 8.61
CA THR A 50 12.06 -8.06 8.10
C THR A 50 13.52 -7.69 7.82
N PRO A 51 14.51 -8.42 8.36
CA PRO A 51 15.92 -8.14 8.10
C PRO A 51 16.34 -8.53 6.67
N ASN A 52 17.32 -7.80 6.12
CA ASN A 52 17.88 -8.06 4.79
C ASN A 52 18.68 -9.37 4.73
N PHE A 53 19.24 -9.79 5.85
CA PHE A 53 20.04 -11.01 5.96
C PHE A 53 19.46 -11.93 7.03
N THR A 54 19.64 -13.24 6.86
CA THR A 54 19.34 -14.24 7.89
C THR A 54 20.43 -14.23 8.97
N ASP A 55 20.20 -14.95 10.07
CA ASP A 55 21.17 -15.05 11.17
C ASP A 55 22.50 -15.70 10.73
N GLU A 56 22.48 -16.48 9.65
CA GLU A 56 23.66 -17.07 9.01
C GLU A 56 24.37 -16.11 8.03
N GLY A 57 23.88 -14.87 7.89
CA GLY A 57 24.46 -13.85 7.00
C GLY A 57 24.09 -14.02 5.52
N LEU A 58 23.11 -14.86 5.19
CA LEU A 58 22.63 -15.04 3.81
C LEU A 58 21.55 -14.03 3.46
N LEU A 59 21.42 -13.65 2.18
CA LEU A 59 20.38 -12.71 1.74
C LEU A 59 18.98 -13.31 1.95
N ASN A 60 18.08 -12.53 2.58
CA ASN A 60 16.71 -12.94 2.81
C ASN A 60 15.85 -12.76 1.55
N PHE A 61 15.82 -13.78 0.69
CA PHE A 61 14.96 -13.81 -0.50
C PHE A 61 13.46 -13.84 -0.18
N SER A 62 13.06 -14.11 1.06
CA SER A 62 11.66 -13.96 1.46
C SER A 62 11.27 -12.48 1.47
N LYS A 63 12.09 -11.62 2.09
CA LYS A 63 11.89 -10.17 2.09
C LYS A 63 11.88 -9.59 0.68
N MET A 64 12.83 -10.00 -0.17
CA MET A 64 13.00 -9.47 -1.53
C MET A 64 11.84 -9.80 -2.50
N ARG A 65 10.95 -10.72 -2.13
CA ARG A 65 9.77 -11.10 -2.91
C ARG A 65 8.48 -10.44 -2.43
N MET A 66 8.50 -9.78 -1.27
CA MET A 66 7.36 -9.05 -0.72
C MET A 66 7.21 -7.70 -1.40
#